data_AF-A0A2P2MBK7-F1
#
_entry.id   AF-A0A2P2MBK7-F1
#
_cell.length_a   1.000
_cell.length_b   1.000
_cell.length_c   1.000
_cell.angle_alpha   90.00
_cell.angle_beta   90.00
_cell.angle_gamma   90.00
#
_symmetry.space_group_name_H-M   'P 1'
#
loop_
_entity.id
_entity.type
_entity.pdbx_description
1 polymer ?
#
loop_
_entity_poly.entity_id
_entity_poly.type
_entity_poly.pdbx_seq_one_letter_code
_entity_poly.pdbx_strand_id
1 'polypeptide(L)'
;MAAENEEVEIVKPRNDKREYRRIVLDNSLEVLLVSDPDTDKCAASMNVGVGSFSDPDGLEGLAHFLEHMLFYASEKYPVEDSYSQYITEHGGKMNAFTTSEHTNYYFEVNADSFEDALDRFTQFFIKPLMSADATTREIRAVDSENQKNLLSDVWRMSQLQNHISDEGHPYHKFSTGNWDTLEVRPKAKGLDIRHELIKFYQEKYSANLMHLVIYAKEGLDKIQSLVEGRFQEIQNKEKSCFSFPGQPCTSEHLQILVRAVPIKQGHKLRIVWPITPDILHYKEGPCKYLSHLIGHEGEGSLFYVLKYLGWATCLYATESDGTMEFSFFKVVIELTDAGHEHMQDIIGLLFKYIHLLQQSGVHKWIFDELAAVCETVFHYQDKTPAIDYVVKLASNMHVYPPKDWLVGSSLPCNYSPNVIKVVMDQLSPNNVRIFWESKNFEGQTDMVEPWYGTTYSIERITGSLIEEWVLSAPNEKLHLPAHNIFIPTDLSLKNAREEVWCLSEFRYLYLA
;
A
#
# COMPACT_ATOMS: atom_id res chain seq x y z
N MET A 1 0.57 2.70 30.27
CA MET A 1 -0.67 3.42 30.66
C MET A 1 -1.79 2.77 29.88
N ALA A 2 -2.81 2.23 30.55
CA ALA A 2 -3.96 1.64 29.89
C ALA A 2 -4.58 2.71 28.99
N ALA A 3 -4.65 2.46 27.68
CA ALA A 3 -5.39 3.32 26.78
C ALA A 3 -6.86 3.23 27.22
N GLU A 4 -7.36 4.28 27.87
CA GLU A 4 -8.75 4.32 28.33
C GLU A 4 -9.68 4.08 27.14
N ASN A 5 -10.79 3.36 27.39
CA ASN A 5 -11.92 3.24 26.47
C ASN A 5 -12.65 4.59 26.38
N GLU A 6 -11.95 5.65 25.97
CA GLU A 6 -12.58 6.90 25.60
C GLU A 6 -13.43 6.68 24.34
N GLU A 7 -14.67 7.16 24.36
CA GLU A 7 -15.52 7.22 23.19
C GLU A 7 -14.92 8.21 22.18
N VAL A 8 -14.09 7.70 21.27
CA VAL A 8 -13.59 8.48 20.14
C VAL A 8 -14.64 8.47 19.04
N GLU A 9 -15.13 9.64 18.68
CA GLU A 9 -16.02 9.80 17.52
C GLU A 9 -15.23 9.53 16.23
N ILE A 10 -15.52 8.40 15.58
CA ILE A 10 -14.90 7.97 14.33
C ILE A 10 -15.55 8.71 13.16
N VAL A 11 -14.74 9.38 12.32
CA VAL A 11 -15.24 10.09 11.13
C VAL A 11 -15.71 9.07 10.09
N LYS A 12 -17.00 9.10 9.75
CA LYS A 12 -17.62 8.19 8.78
C LYS A 12 -18.22 8.89 7.57
N PRO A 13 -18.39 8.19 6.43
CA PRO A 13 -19.12 8.71 5.28
C PRO A 13 -20.56 9.11 5.65
N ARG A 14 -21.12 10.13 5.00
CA ARG A 14 -22.48 10.62 5.29
C ARG A 14 -23.56 9.56 5.04
N ASN A 15 -23.32 8.70 4.05
CA ASN A 15 -24.24 7.63 3.67
C ASN A 15 -24.00 6.32 4.46
N ASP A 16 -23.07 6.34 5.43
CA ASP A 16 -22.70 5.15 6.19
C ASP A 16 -23.65 4.88 7.37
N LYS A 17 -24.47 3.85 7.20
CA LYS A 17 -25.45 3.38 8.19
C LYS A 17 -24.89 2.40 9.20
N ARG A 18 -23.64 1.96 9.04
CA ARG A 18 -23.01 1.00 9.94
C ARG A 18 -22.73 1.64 11.29
N GLU A 19 -22.67 0.80 12.32
CA GLU A 19 -22.29 1.20 13.67
C GLU A 19 -20.86 0.75 13.96
N TYR A 20 -20.15 1.56 14.74
CA TYR A 20 -18.74 1.36 15.04
C TYR A 20 -18.49 1.43 16.55
N ARG A 21 -17.63 0.57 17.06
CA ARG A 21 -17.13 0.65 18.44
C ARG A 21 -15.67 0.28 18.50
N ARG A 22 -14.86 1.16 19.09
CA ARG A 22 -13.50 0.86 19.48
C ARG A 22 -13.51 0.21 20.88
N ILE A 23 -12.77 -0.88 21.04
CA ILE A 23 -12.47 -1.47 22.34
C ILE A 23 -10.98 -1.79 22.43
N VAL A 24 -10.46 -1.80 23.65
CA VAL A 24 -9.11 -2.32 23.95
C VAL A 24 -9.28 -3.45 24.96
N LEU A 25 -8.79 -4.64 24.63
CA LEU A 25 -8.83 -5.81 25.52
C LEU A 25 -7.76 -5.70 26.62
N ASP A 26 -7.85 -6.49 27.70
CA ASP A 26 -6.86 -6.37 28.80
C ASP A 26 -5.44 -6.80 28.37
N ASN A 27 -5.33 -7.58 27.30
CA ASN A 27 -4.04 -7.92 26.68
C ASN A 27 -3.51 -6.82 25.74
N SER A 28 -4.09 -5.62 25.76
CA SER A 28 -3.74 -4.47 24.92
C SER A 28 -4.02 -4.65 23.42
N LEU A 29 -4.76 -5.69 23.01
CA LEU A 29 -5.24 -5.80 21.64
C LEU A 29 -6.27 -4.70 21.37
N GLU A 30 -5.99 -3.87 20.36
CA GLU A 30 -6.93 -2.83 19.92
C GLU A 30 -7.87 -3.38 18.85
N VAL A 31 -9.18 -3.17 19.04
CA VAL A 31 -10.21 -3.75 18.18
C VAL A 31 -11.21 -2.69 17.71
N LEU A 32 -11.54 -2.73 16.43
CA LEU A 32 -12.66 -2.00 15.85
C LEU A 32 -13.79 -2.98 15.47
N LEU A 33 -14.94 -2.79 16.09
CA LEU A 33 -16.17 -3.52 15.79
C LEU A 33 -16.99 -2.73 14.77
N VAL A 34 -17.48 -3.42 13.74
CA VAL A 34 -18.35 -2.88 12.70
C VAL A 34 -19.62 -3.73 12.63
N SER A 35 -20.76 -3.14 12.96
CA SER A 35 -22.07 -3.77 12.85
C SER A 35 -22.78 -3.31 11.58
N ASP A 36 -23.15 -4.27 10.74
CA ASP A 36 -23.93 -4.05 9.52
C ASP A 36 -25.07 -5.07 9.42
N PRO A 37 -26.26 -4.76 9.95
CA PRO A 37 -27.41 -5.67 9.94
C PRO A 37 -27.84 -6.14 8.54
N ASP A 38 -27.47 -5.38 7.49
CA ASP A 38 -27.82 -5.65 6.10
C ASP A 38 -26.75 -6.51 5.37
N THR A 39 -25.72 -6.99 6.07
CA THR A 39 -24.69 -7.83 5.44
C THR A 39 -25.08 -9.30 5.34
N ASP A 40 -24.71 -9.93 4.22
CA ASP A 40 -24.79 -11.39 4.03
C ASP A 40 -23.48 -12.09 4.41
N LYS A 41 -22.36 -11.34 4.40
CA LYS A 41 -21.02 -11.83 4.75
C LYS A 41 -20.45 -11.09 5.94
N CYS A 42 -19.84 -11.84 6.84
CA CYS A 42 -19.03 -11.32 7.92
C CYS A 42 -17.56 -11.48 7.57
N ALA A 43 -16.71 -10.59 8.07
CA ALA A 43 -15.29 -10.58 7.80
C ALA A 43 -14.49 -10.18 9.05
N ALA A 44 -13.24 -10.64 9.11
CA ALA A 44 -12.30 -10.19 10.12
C ALA A 44 -10.92 -10.00 9.50
N SER A 45 -10.16 -9.05 10.06
CA SER A 45 -8.75 -8.83 9.70
C SER A 45 -7.93 -8.54 10.94
N MET A 46 -6.79 -9.21 11.07
CA MET A 46 -5.77 -8.97 12.09
C MET A 46 -4.52 -8.41 11.42
N ASN A 47 -4.15 -7.18 11.76
CA ASN A 47 -2.90 -6.57 11.33
C ASN A 47 -1.88 -6.61 12.47
N VAL A 48 -0.78 -7.34 12.26
CA VAL A 48 0.32 -7.46 13.22
C VAL A 48 1.43 -6.50 12.80
N GLY A 49 1.87 -5.59 13.69
CA GLY A 49 2.95 -4.62 13.45
C GLY A 49 4.35 -5.25 13.38
N VAL A 50 4.49 -6.31 12.60
CA VAL A 50 5.72 -7.05 12.31
C VAL A 50 5.69 -7.43 10.82
N GLY A 51 6.68 -6.97 10.07
CA GLY A 51 6.86 -7.28 8.65
C GLY A 51 8.30 -7.72 8.33
N SER A 52 8.65 -7.73 7.04
CA SER A 52 9.95 -8.23 6.57
C SER A 52 11.16 -7.42 7.05
N PHE A 53 10.99 -6.17 7.49
CA PHE A 53 12.07 -5.40 8.10
C PHE A 53 12.52 -5.98 9.45
N SER A 54 11.69 -6.80 10.07
CA SER A 54 12.04 -7.54 11.27
C SER A 54 12.78 -8.85 10.99
N ASP A 55 12.94 -9.25 9.72
CA ASP A 55 13.62 -10.50 9.36
C ASP A 55 15.05 -10.52 9.92
N PRO A 56 15.45 -11.60 10.63
CA PRO A 56 16.82 -11.75 11.10
C PRO A 56 17.81 -11.79 9.94
N ASP A 57 19.02 -11.30 10.18
CA ASP A 57 20.05 -11.26 9.14
C ASP A 57 20.42 -12.67 8.65
N GLY A 58 20.35 -12.88 7.34
CA GLY A 58 20.56 -14.18 6.72
C GLY A 58 19.40 -15.17 6.83
N LEU A 59 18.21 -14.70 7.27
CA LEU A 59 16.93 -15.40 7.23
C LEU A 59 15.87 -14.55 6.48
N GLU A 60 16.26 -14.00 5.33
CA GLU A 60 15.40 -13.18 4.47
C GLU A 60 14.12 -13.93 4.08
N GLY A 61 12.95 -13.33 4.34
CA GLY A 61 11.63 -13.91 4.12
C GLY A 61 11.03 -14.66 5.30
N LEU A 62 11.63 -14.60 6.50
CA LEU A 62 11.11 -15.32 7.67
C LEU A 62 9.73 -14.83 8.12
N ALA A 63 9.45 -13.52 8.06
CA ALA A 63 8.14 -12.96 8.37
C ALA A 63 7.06 -13.45 7.38
N HIS A 64 7.39 -13.45 6.08
CA HIS A 64 6.51 -13.98 5.04
C HIS A 64 6.32 -15.50 5.19
N PHE A 65 7.37 -16.24 5.54
CA PHE A 65 7.25 -17.66 5.82
C PHE A 65 6.37 -17.95 7.05
N LEU A 66 6.46 -17.12 8.09
CA LEU A 66 5.55 -17.21 9.25
C LEU A 66 4.10 -16.98 8.83
N GLU A 67 3.85 -16.04 7.93
CA GLU A 67 2.53 -15.82 7.35
C GLU A 67 1.89 -17.11 6.83
N HIS A 68 2.60 -17.83 5.95
CA HIS A 68 2.13 -19.11 5.39
C HIS A 68 1.88 -20.15 6.48
N MET A 69 2.80 -20.26 7.43
CA MET A 69 2.75 -21.28 8.47
C MET A 69 1.60 -21.12 9.46
N LEU A 70 1.04 -19.90 9.62
CA LEU A 70 -0.11 -19.69 10.51
C LEU A 70 -1.43 -20.24 9.94
N PHE A 71 -1.57 -20.39 8.62
CA PHE A 71 -2.78 -20.94 8.00
C PHE A 71 -2.98 -22.44 8.23
N TYR A 72 -1.92 -23.14 8.60
CA TYR A 72 -1.85 -24.58 8.45
C TYR A 72 -2.60 -25.34 9.55
N ALA A 73 -2.20 -25.14 10.80
CA ALA A 73 -2.78 -25.85 11.95
C ALA A 73 -2.47 -25.16 13.27
N SER A 74 -3.34 -25.38 14.25
CA SER A 74 -3.19 -24.92 15.63
C SER A 74 -3.45 -26.05 16.62
N GLU A 75 -3.13 -25.87 17.90
CA GLU A 75 -3.36 -26.90 18.92
C GLU A 75 -4.85 -27.31 18.99
N LYS A 76 -5.76 -26.33 18.87
CA LYS A 76 -7.21 -26.57 18.92
C LYS A 76 -7.77 -27.14 17.61
N TYR A 77 -7.17 -26.78 16.46
CA TYR A 77 -7.51 -27.30 15.14
C TYR A 77 -6.26 -27.91 14.49
N PRO A 78 -5.90 -29.16 14.87
CA PRO A 78 -4.64 -29.78 14.46
C PRO A 78 -4.70 -30.40 13.05
N VAL A 79 -5.89 -30.52 12.48
CA VAL A 79 -6.08 -31.02 11.11
C VAL A 79 -5.62 -29.96 10.14
N GLU A 80 -4.64 -30.31 9.32
CA GLU A 80 -4.11 -29.47 8.24
C GLU A 80 -5.26 -29.03 7.33
N ASP A 81 -5.22 -27.77 6.87
CA ASP A 81 -6.25 -27.18 6.00
C ASP A 81 -7.66 -27.07 6.61
N SER A 82 -7.86 -27.39 7.89
CA SER A 82 -9.18 -27.29 8.52
C SER A 82 -9.78 -25.88 8.43
N TYR A 83 -8.92 -24.86 8.50
CA TYR A 83 -9.35 -23.47 8.34
C TYR A 83 -9.73 -23.16 6.89
N SER A 84 -8.82 -23.42 5.94
CA SER A 84 -9.05 -23.12 4.52
C SER A 84 -10.27 -23.86 3.94
N GLN A 85 -10.45 -25.13 4.33
CA GLN A 85 -11.63 -25.92 3.99
C GLN A 85 -12.90 -25.32 4.57
N TYR A 86 -12.91 -24.97 5.87
CA TYR A 86 -14.08 -24.37 6.51
C TYR A 86 -14.49 -23.07 5.82
N ILE A 87 -13.54 -22.17 5.55
CA ILE A 87 -13.81 -20.90 4.87
C ILE A 87 -14.44 -21.16 3.48
N THR A 88 -13.88 -22.08 2.71
CA THR A 88 -14.35 -22.39 1.34
C THR A 88 -15.76 -23.01 1.34
N GLU A 89 -16.02 -23.97 2.24
CA GLU A 89 -17.31 -24.64 2.36
C GLU A 89 -18.46 -23.71 2.80
N HIS A 90 -18.12 -22.59 3.46
CA HIS A 90 -19.08 -21.61 3.97
C HIS A 90 -19.11 -20.30 3.16
N GLY A 91 -18.84 -20.41 1.84
CA GLY A 91 -18.98 -19.30 0.89
C GLY A 91 -17.97 -18.17 1.08
N GLY A 92 -16.88 -18.46 1.77
CA GLY A 92 -15.86 -17.50 2.16
C GLY A 92 -14.63 -17.49 1.26
N LYS A 93 -13.72 -16.58 1.60
CA LYS A 93 -12.34 -16.55 1.10
C LYS A 93 -11.44 -15.99 2.19
N MET A 94 -10.17 -16.38 2.17
CA MET A 94 -9.15 -15.96 3.12
C MET A 94 -7.89 -15.58 2.35
N ASN A 95 -7.06 -14.74 2.94
CA ASN A 95 -5.71 -14.50 2.46
C ASN A 95 -4.89 -13.77 3.54
N ALA A 96 -3.62 -13.54 3.25
CA ALA A 96 -2.77 -12.65 4.02
C ALA A 96 -1.78 -11.92 3.10
N PHE A 97 -1.05 -10.97 3.67
CA PHE A 97 0.15 -10.40 3.05
C PHE A 97 1.13 -9.86 4.10
N THR A 98 2.42 -10.04 3.85
CA THR A 98 3.52 -9.42 4.59
C THR A 98 4.07 -8.21 3.82
N THR A 99 4.08 -7.06 4.49
CA THR A 99 4.75 -5.84 4.02
C THR A 99 6.08 -5.65 4.75
N SER A 100 6.75 -4.51 4.53
CA SER A 100 7.95 -4.12 5.26
C SER A 100 7.75 -4.07 6.78
N GLU A 101 6.63 -3.52 7.26
CA GLU A 101 6.45 -3.22 8.70
C GLU A 101 5.30 -4.00 9.37
N HIS A 102 4.41 -4.62 8.59
CA HIS A 102 3.27 -5.36 9.13
C HIS A 102 2.86 -6.57 8.29
N THR A 103 2.17 -7.51 8.93
CA THR A 103 1.57 -8.69 8.31
C THR A 103 0.07 -8.69 8.60
N ASN A 104 -0.76 -8.77 7.56
CA ASN A 104 -2.21 -8.72 7.68
C ASN A 104 -2.83 -10.06 7.30
N TYR A 105 -3.65 -10.63 8.19
CA TYR A 105 -4.39 -11.88 7.97
C TYR A 105 -5.87 -11.59 7.95
N TYR A 106 -6.63 -12.15 7.01
CA TYR A 106 -8.04 -11.81 6.88
C TYR A 106 -8.87 -12.90 6.21
N PHE A 107 -10.18 -12.85 6.49
CA PHE A 107 -11.16 -13.73 5.85
C PHE A 107 -12.53 -13.07 5.78
N GLU A 108 -13.38 -13.63 4.91
CA GLU A 108 -14.83 -13.48 4.94
C GLU A 108 -15.52 -14.84 4.88
N VAL A 109 -16.73 -14.94 5.42
CA VAL A 109 -17.64 -16.10 5.32
C VAL A 109 -19.09 -15.63 5.35
N ASN A 110 -20.03 -16.51 5.01
CA ASN A 110 -21.45 -16.27 5.24
C ASN A 110 -21.73 -16.02 6.73
N ALA A 111 -22.68 -15.13 7.03
CA ALA A 111 -22.93 -14.65 8.39
C ALA A 111 -23.16 -15.78 9.42
N ASP A 112 -23.92 -16.81 9.04
CA ASP A 112 -24.27 -17.94 9.92
C ASP A 112 -23.07 -18.80 10.34
N SER A 113 -21.92 -18.65 9.68
CA SER A 113 -20.69 -19.44 9.89
C SER A 113 -19.56 -18.61 10.52
N PHE A 114 -19.84 -17.36 10.89
CA PHE A 114 -18.81 -16.42 11.30
C PHE A 114 -18.12 -16.79 12.62
N GLU A 115 -18.89 -17.20 13.64
CA GLU A 115 -18.33 -17.46 14.98
C GLU A 115 -17.30 -18.60 14.97
N ASP A 116 -17.57 -19.65 14.20
CA ASP A 116 -16.69 -20.82 14.04
C ASP A 116 -15.47 -20.53 13.16
N ALA A 117 -15.62 -19.67 12.14
CA ALA A 117 -14.49 -19.19 11.34
C ALA A 117 -13.57 -18.32 12.20
N LEU A 118 -14.14 -17.43 13.01
CA LEU A 118 -13.41 -16.55 13.92
C LEU A 118 -12.66 -17.34 14.99
N ASP A 119 -13.25 -18.42 15.53
CA ASP A 119 -12.58 -19.30 16.49
C ASP A 119 -11.29 -19.90 15.93
N ARG A 120 -11.36 -20.43 14.69
CA ARG A 120 -10.20 -21.00 13.99
C ARG A 120 -9.13 -19.94 13.71
N PHE A 121 -9.56 -18.78 13.21
CA PHE A 121 -8.68 -17.64 12.92
C PHE A 121 -7.92 -17.17 14.17
N THR A 122 -8.60 -17.10 15.32
CA THR A 122 -7.98 -16.65 16.57
C THR A 122 -6.79 -17.54 16.99
N GLN A 123 -6.84 -18.84 16.68
CA GLN A 123 -5.80 -19.78 17.07
C GLN A 123 -4.45 -19.55 16.37
N PHE A 124 -4.43 -18.78 15.28
CA PHE A 124 -3.20 -18.36 14.59
C PHE A 124 -2.30 -17.56 15.54
N PHE A 125 -2.92 -16.82 16.46
CA PHE A 125 -2.26 -15.87 17.36
C PHE A 125 -2.18 -16.37 18.81
N ILE A 126 -2.78 -17.52 19.12
CA ILE A 126 -2.71 -18.16 20.44
C ILE A 126 -1.66 -19.27 20.42
N LYS A 127 -1.91 -20.34 19.66
CA LYS A 127 -1.08 -21.56 19.67
C LYS A 127 -1.03 -22.25 18.28
N PRO A 128 -0.34 -21.66 17.30
CA PRO A 128 -0.03 -22.33 16.03
C PRO A 128 0.93 -23.51 16.26
N LEU A 129 0.77 -24.62 15.53
CA LEU A 129 1.60 -25.82 15.71
C LEU A 129 2.96 -25.73 15.03
N MET A 130 3.03 -25.06 13.88
CA MET A 130 4.22 -24.98 13.00
C MET A 130 4.95 -26.33 12.91
N SER A 131 4.28 -27.37 12.42
CA SER A 131 4.82 -28.74 12.45
C SER A 131 6.05 -28.90 11.54
N ALA A 132 6.94 -29.83 11.88
CA ALA A 132 8.12 -30.12 11.06
C ALA A 132 7.73 -30.62 9.66
N ASP A 133 6.68 -31.43 9.58
CA ASP A 133 6.16 -31.99 8.32
C ASP A 133 5.63 -30.90 7.38
N ALA A 134 5.02 -29.84 7.93
CA ALA A 134 4.54 -28.68 7.18
C ALA A 134 5.68 -27.79 6.69
N THR A 135 6.69 -27.57 7.55
CA THR A 135 7.76 -26.58 7.35
C THR A 135 8.40 -26.70 5.97
N THR A 136 8.88 -27.89 5.59
CA THR A 136 9.54 -28.06 4.28
C THR A 136 8.59 -27.90 3.10
N ARG A 137 7.30 -28.24 3.25
CA ARG A 137 6.30 -28.05 2.18
C ARG A 137 6.02 -26.57 1.97
N GLU A 138 5.84 -25.82 3.05
CA GLU A 138 5.55 -24.39 2.99
C GLU A 138 6.75 -23.57 2.49
N ILE A 139 7.99 -23.96 2.80
CA ILE A 139 9.18 -23.34 2.17
C ILE A 139 9.14 -23.53 0.63
N ARG A 140 8.64 -24.66 0.12
CA ARG A 140 8.47 -24.85 -1.34
C ARG A 140 7.34 -23.99 -1.90
N ALA A 141 6.29 -23.71 -1.13
CA ALA A 141 5.22 -22.81 -1.54
C ALA A 141 5.75 -21.38 -1.69
N VAL A 142 6.51 -20.90 -0.70
CA VAL A 142 7.21 -19.59 -0.74
C VAL A 142 8.19 -19.53 -1.92
N ASP A 143 8.97 -20.60 -2.15
CA ASP A 143 9.87 -20.67 -3.30
C ASP A 143 9.12 -20.61 -4.64
N SER A 144 7.99 -21.31 -4.77
CA SER A 144 7.14 -21.27 -5.96
C SER A 144 6.55 -19.88 -6.20
N GLU A 145 6.17 -19.17 -5.14
CA GLU A 145 5.75 -17.78 -5.22
C GLU A 145 6.87 -16.87 -5.71
N ASN A 146 8.08 -17.01 -5.16
CA ASN A 146 9.24 -16.27 -5.64
C ASN A 146 9.52 -16.56 -7.12
N GLN A 147 9.48 -17.83 -7.53
CA GLN A 147 9.65 -18.24 -8.93
C GLN A 147 8.62 -17.58 -9.86
N LYS A 148 7.36 -17.47 -9.45
CA LYS A 148 6.33 -16.72 -10.18
C LYS A 148 6.72 -15.25 -10.33
N ASN A 149 7.26 -14.66 -9.27
CA ASN A 149 7.63 -13.24 -9.24
C ASN A 149 8.89 -12.92 -10.09
N LEU A 150 9.75 -13.91 -10.38
CA LEU A 150 10.95 -13.75 -11.24
C LEU A 150 10.64 -13.13 -12.61
N LEU A 151 9.45 -13.39 -13.15
CA LEU A 151 8.99 -12.91 -14.46
C LEU A 151 8.23 -11.59 -14.40
N SER A 152 8.05 -11.00 -13.21
CA SER A 152 7.31 -9.75 -13.03
C SER A 152 8.26 -8.56 -12.95
N ASP A 153 8.21 -7.68 -13.96
CA ASP A 153 9.00 -6.44 -13.97
C ASP A 153 8.76 -5.55 -12.75
N VAL A 154 7.55 -5.58 -12.18
CA VAL A 154 7.25 -4.80 -10.96
C VAL A 154 8.08 -5.30 -9.78
N TRP A 155 8.14 -6.62 -9.57
CA TRP A 155 8.93 -7.22 -8.48
C TRP A 155 10.44 -7.04 -8.72
N ARG A 156 10.89 -7.25 -9.96
CA ARG A 156 12.29 -7.06 -10.38
C ARG A 156 12.78 -5.64 -10.11
N MET A 157 12.01 -4.63 -10.51
CA MET A 157 12.38 -3.22 -10.32
C MET A 157 12.28 -2.80 -8.85
N SER A 158 11.30 -3.32 -8.11
CA SER A 158 11.19 -3.07 -6.66
C SER A 158 12.41 -3.62 -5.92
N GLN A 159 12.77 -4.89 -6.14
CA GLN A 159 13.95 -5.48 -5.50
C GLN A 159 15.26 -4.84 -5.97
N LEU A 160 15.36 -4.40 -7.23
CA LEU A 160 16.51 -3.62 -7.69
C LEU A 160 16.63 -2.28 -6.94
N GLN A 161 15.52 -1.58 -6.72
CA GLN A 161 15.51 -0.33 -5.95
C GLN A 161 15.96 -0.54 -4.50
N ASN A 162 15.53 -1.65 -3.89
CA ASN A 162 15.97 -2.09 -2.56
C ASN A 162 17.47 -2.40 -2.55
N HIS A 163 17.92 -3.26 -3.47
CA HIS A 163 19.30 -3.75 -3.52
C HIS A 163 20.35 -2.64 -3.73
N ILE A 164 20.00 -1.55 -4.40
CA ILE A 164 20.92 -0.43 -4.62
C ILE A 164 20.74 0.69 -3.57
N SER A 165 20.11 0.36 -2.43
CA SER A 165 20.06 1.18 -1.21
C SER A 165 21.12 0.74 -0.20
N ASP A 166 21.29 1.48 0.90
CA ASP A 166 22.28 1.20 1.93
C ASP A 166 22.15 -0.24 2.47
N GLU A 167 23.23 -1.03 2.35
CA GLU A 167 23.28 -2.43 2.81
C GLU A 167 22.97 -2.58 4.31
N GLY A 168 23.24 -1.54 5.12
CA GLY A 168 22.93 -1.53 6.55
C GLY A 168 21.45 -1.26 6.87
N HIS A 169 20.66 -0.83 5.89
CA HIS A 169 19.25 -0.46 6.07
C HIS A 169 18.33 -1.66 5.74
N PRO A 170 17.26 -1.94 6.53
CA PRO A 170 16.38 -3.09 6.31
C PRO A 170 15.66 -3.07 4.95
N TYR A 171 15.49 -1.88 4.36
CA TYR A 171 14.99 -1.71 2.98
C TYR A 171 15.84 -2.42 1.92
N HIS A 172 17.13 -2.67 2.16
CA HIS A 172 17.99 -3.42 1.23
C HIS A 172 17.61 -4.91 1.14
N LYS A 173 17.00 -5.46 2.19
CA LYS A 173 16.74 -6.90 2.33
C LYS A 173 15.79 -7.42 1.26
N PHE A 174 15.85 -8.73 1.06
CA PHE A 174 14.89 -9.49 0.27
C PHE A 174 13.72 -9.91 1.15
N SER A 175 12.50 -9.54 0.79
CA SER A 175 11.33 -9.71 1.66
C SER A 175 10.54 -11.00 1.41
N THR A 176 10.62 -11.58 0.20
CA THR A 176 9.80 -12.74 -0.16
C THR A 176 10.32 -14.03 0.48
N GLY A 177 11.64 -14.21 0.53
CA GLY A 177 12.26 -15.49 0.86
C GLY A 177 12.17 -16.49 -0.29
N ASN A 178 13.00 -17.54 -0.22
CA ASN A 178 13.00 -18.64 -1.17
C ASN A 178 13.66 -19.88 -0.56
N TRP A 179 13.82 -20.95 -1.34
CA TRP A 179 14.46 -22.18 -0.88
C TRP A 179 15.91 -21.96 -0.37
N ASP A 180 16.64 -21.02 -0.99
CA ASP A 180 18.01 -20.71 -0.59
C ASP A 180 18.06 -20.02 0.78
N THR A 181 17.21 -19.02 1.01
CA THR A 181 17.23 -18.22 2.26
C THR A 181 16.60 -18.95 3.45
N LEU A 182 15.65 -19.86 3.21
CA LEU A 182 14.90 -20.54 4.28
C LEU A 182 15.34 -21.98 4.53
N GLU A 183 15.97 -22.67 3.59
CA GLU A 183 16.45 -24.05 3.78
C GLU A 183 17.96 -24.18 3.61
N VAL A 184 18.53 -23.75 2.46
CA VAL A 184 19.94 -24.04 2.13
C VAL A 184 20.91 -23.28 3.04
N ARG A 185 20.81 -21.94 3.09
CA ARG A 185 21.71 -21.10 3.88
C ARG A 185 21.59 -21.34 5.39
N PRO A 186 20.38 -21.45 5.98
CA PRO A 186 20.26 -21.71 7.42
C PRO A 186 20.86 -23.06 7.81
N LYS A 187 20.57 -24.11 7.02
CA LYS A 187 21.10 -25.46 7.26
C LYS A 187 22.62 -25.54 7.13
N ALA A 188 23.20 -24.82 6.16
CA ALA A 188 24.65 -24.71 6.04
C ALA A 188 25.31 -24.04 7.27
N LYS A 189 24.58 -23.16 7.98
CA LYS A 189 24.98 -22.55 9.25
C LYS A 189 24.63 -23.40 10.49
N GLY A 190 24.01 -24.56 10.30
CA GLY A 190 23.55 -25.42 11.40
C GLY A 190 22.31 -24.91 12.13
N LEU A 191 21.55 -24.00 11.51
CA LEU A 191 20.29 -23.48 12.05
C LEU A 191 19.12 -24.39 11.66
N ASP A 192 18.22 -24.61 12.62
CA ASP A 192 16.91 -25.21 12.38
C ASP A 192 15.91 -24.09 12.08
N ILE A 193 15.49 -23.96 10.82
CA ILE A 193 14.58 -22.91 10.38
C ILE A 193 13.25 -22.92 11.13
N ARG A 194 12.75 -24.10 11.51
CA ARG A 194 11.51 -24.22 12.28
C ARG A 194 11.68 -23.64 13.68
N HIS A 195 12.82 -23.88 14.31
CA HIS A 195 13.11 -23.30 15.61
C HIS A 195 13.23 -21.78 15.52
N GLU A 196 13.92 -21.25 14.50
CA GLU A 196 14.01 -19.80 14.28
C GLU A 196 12.63 -19.18 13.98
N LEU A 197 11.75 -19.88 13.28
CA LEU A 197 10.37 -19.45 13.03
C LEU A 197 9.54 -19.37 14.32
N ILE A 198 9.60 -20.42 15.15
CA ILE A 198 8.91 -20.45 16.45
C ILE A 198 9.44 -19.34 17.36
N LYS A 199 10.76 -19.15 17.39
CA LYS A 199 11.41 -18.07 18.12
C LYS A 199 10.94 -16.71 17.61
N PHE A 200 10.91 -16.50 16.30
CA PHE A 200 10.43 -15.25 15.70
C PHE A 200 8.98 -14.94 16.11
N TYR A 201 8.07 -15.91 16.02
CA TYR A 201 6.70 -15.76 16.50
C TYR A 201 6.64 -15.45 18.01
N GLN A 202 7.38 -16.21 18.82
CA GLN A 202 7.44 -16.00 20.27
C GLN A 202 8.01 -14.63 20.63
N GLU A 203 8.97 -14.11 19.88
CA GLU A 203 9.61 -12.83 20.18
C GLU A 203 8.84 -11.62 19.63
N LYS A 204 8.16 -11.76 18.48
CA LYS A 204 7.62 -10.64 17.71
C LYS A 204 6.09 -10.53 17.77
N TYR A 205 5.36 -11.65 17.79
CA TYR A 205 3.89 -11.61 17.78
C TYR A 205 3.36 -11.33 19.19
N SER A 206 2.91 -10.11 19.43
CA SER A 206 2.42 -9.64 20.73
C SER A 206 1.09 -8.90 20.56
N ALA A 207 0.13 -9.14 21.46
CA ALA A 207 -1.20 -8.52 21.39
C ALA A 207 -1.15 -6.98 21.29
N ASN A 208 -0.21 -6.33 21.98
CA ASN A 208 -0.07 -4.86 21.94
C ASN A 208 0.45 -4.29 20.60
N LEU A 209 0.88 -5.14 19.66
CA LEU A 209 1.28 -4.77 18.30
C LEU A 209 0.20 -5.13 17.26
N MET A 210 -0.93 -5.66 17.73
CA MET A 210 -1.99 -6.18 16.87
C MET A 210 -3.19 -5.23 16.86
N HIS A 211 -3.80 -5.11 15.67
CA HIS A 211 -5.03 -4.36 15.46
C HIS A 211 -6.03 -5.27 14.75
N LEU A 212 -7.20 -5.46 15.37
CA LEU A 212 -8.24 -6.36 14.88
C LEU A 212 -9.45 -5.55 14.41
N VAL A 213 -9.99 -5.91 13.26
CA VAL A 213 -11.28 -5.40 12.79
C VAL A 213 -12.25 -6.54 12.61
N ILE A 214 -13.44 -6.41 13.19
CA ILE A 214 -14.54 -7.36 13.04
C ILE A 214 -15.71 -6.67 12.33
N TYR A 215 -16.16 -7.27 11.23
CA TYR A 215 -17.34 -6.85 10.48
C TYR A 215 -18.39 -7.94 10.53
N ALA A 216 -19.52 -7.67 11.16
CA ALA A 216 -20.54 -8.68 11.37
C ALA A 216 -21.97 -8.14 11.27
N LYS A 217 -22.91 -9.07 11.09
CA LYS A 217 -24.35 -8.77 11.02
C LYS A 217 -24.95 -8.45 12.39
N GLU A 218 -24.35 -9.03 13.43
CA GLU A 218 -24.72 -8.87 14.82
C GLU A 218 -24.61 -7.43 15.32
N GLY A 219 -25.36 -7.09 16.37
CA GLY A 219 -25.20 -5.83 17.10
C GLY A 219 -23.88 -5.77 17.88
N LEU A 220 -23.36 -4.55 18.10
CA LEU A 220 -22.05 -4.29 18.69
C LEU A 220 -21.79 -5.04 20.01
N ASP A 221 -22.79 -5.17 20.89
CA ASP A 221 -22.63 -5.88 22.17
C ASP A 221 -22.35 -7.37 21.98
N LYS A 222 -23.04 -8.03 21.04
CA LYS A 222 -22.81 -9.45 20.73
C LYS A 222 -21.42 -9.64 20.10
N ILE A 223 -21.01 -8.74 19.20
CA ILE A 223 -19.67 -8.78 18.60
C ILE A 223 -18.61 -8.63 19.69
N GLN A 224 -18.78 -7.67 20.60
CA GLN A 224 -17.83 -7.43 21.69
C GLN A 224 -17.66 -8.67 22.57
N SER A 225 -18.76 -9.29 23.02
CA SER A 225 -18.68 -10.52 23.83
C SER A 225 -17.98 -11.67 23.10
N LEU A 226 -18.19 -11.79 21.78
CA LEU A 226 -17.53 -12.79 20.95
C LEU A 226 -16.01 -12.56 20.89
N VAL A 227 -15.58 -11.30 20.76
CA VAL A 227 -14.16 -10.92 20.68
C VAL A 227 -13.46 -11.12 22.03
N GLU A 228 -14.04 -10.61 23.12
CA GLU A 228 -13.51 -10.76 24.47
C GLU A 228 -13.34 -12.23 24.85
N GLY A 229 -14.31 -13.09 24.50
CA GLY A 229 -14.25 -14.52 24.78
C GLY A 229 -13.20 -15.31 23.99
N ARG A 230 -12.64 -14.76 22.91
CA ARG A 230 -11.72 -15.48 22.00
C ARG A 230 -10.31 -14.90 21.99
N PHE A 231 -10.17 -13.59 21.88
CA PHE A 231 -8.90 -12.93 21.61
C PHE A 231 -8.10 -12.56 22.88
N GLN A 232 -8.73 -12.66 24.06
CA GLN A 232 -8.09 -12.36 25.35
C GLN A 232 -6.88 -13.26 25.65
N GLU A 233 -6.87 -14.49 25.13
CA GLU A 233 -5.78 -15.46 25.33
C GLU A 233 -4.50 -15.13 24.55
N ILE A 234 -4.54 -14.19 23.59
CA ILE A 234 -3.35 -13.76 22.87
C ILE A 234 -2.40 -13.10 23.86
N GLN A 235 -1.15 -13.58 23.88
CA GLN A 235 -0.17 -13.11 24.83
C GLN A 235 0.25 -11.66 24.52
N ASN A 236 0.13 -10.78 25.51
CA ASN A 236 0.83 -9.51 25.51
C ASN A 236 2.26 -9.68 26.04
N LYS A 237 3.24 -9.34 25.21
CA LYS A 237 4.67 -9.40 25.51
C LYS A 237 5.29 -8.00 25.67
N GLU A 238 4.44 -6.96 25.69
CA GLU A 238 4.81 -5.54 25.86
C GLU A 238 5.93 -5.11 24.92
N LYS A 239 5.82 -5.48 23.65
CA LYS A 239 6.84 -5.20 22.64
C LYS A 239 6.72 -3.78 22.12
N SER A 240 7.84 -3.11 21.87
CA SER A 240 7.82 -1.85 21.13
C SER A 240 7.56 -2.11 19.65
N CYS A 241 6.87 -1.18 18.98
CA CYS A 241 6.79 -1.18 17.53
C CYS A 241 8.20 -1.17 16.92
N PHE A 242 8.35 -1.80 15.76
CA PHE A 242 9.58 -1.70 14.99
C PHE A 242 9.83 -0.23 14.61
N SER A 243 11.07 0.22 14.72
CA SER A 243 11.52 1.53 14.24
C SER A 243 12.96 1.39 13.79
N PHE A 244 13.26 1.90 12.59
CA PHE A 244 14.60 2.00 12.06
C PHE A 244 14.76 3.43 11.52
N PRO A 245 15.29 4.35 12.33
CA PRO A 245 15.30 5.76 11.96
C PRO A 245 16.28 6.04 10.83
N GLY A 246 15.86 6.89 9.89
CA GLY A 246 16.69 7.36 8.80
C GLY A 246 16.19 6.99 7.41
N GLN A 247 16.93 7.46 6.41
CA GLN A 247 16.62 7.24 5.00
C GLN A 247 17.43 6.05 4.46
N PRO A 248 16.85 5.18 3.62
CA PRO A 248 17.55 4.05 3.02
C PRO A 248 18.62 4.47 1.99
N CYS A 249 18.60 5.73 1.54
CA CYS A 249 19.49 6.27 0.53
C CYS A 249 20.35 7.38 1.11
N THR A 250 21.63 7.10 1.35
CA THR A 250 22.64 8.14 1.64
C THR A 250 23.04 8.89 0.36
N SER A 251 23.89 9.92 0.47
CA SER A 251 24.41 10.67 -0.70
C SER A 251 25.07 9.78 -1.76
N GLU A 252 25.61 8.62 -1.37
CA GLU A 252 26.21 7.68 -2.29
C GLU A 252 25.17 6.93 -3.15
N HIS A 253 23.92 6.87 -2.72
CA HIS A 253 22.82 6.21 -3.41
C HIS A 253 21.94 7.18 -4.22
N LEU A 254 22.28 8.47 -4.19
CA LEU A 254 21.59 9.56 -4.89
C LEU A 254 22.40 10.04 -6.09
N GLN A 255 21.74 10.77 -6.98
CA GLN A 255 22.29 11.26 -8.24
C GLN A 255 22.84 10.09 -9.08
N ILE A 256 21.99 9.10 -9.28
CA ILE A 256 22.29 7.91 -10.08
C ILE A 256 21.32 7.77 -11.24
N LEU A 257 21.85 7.28 -12.36
CA LEU A 257 21.11 6.78 -13.50
C LEU A 257 21.33 5.26 -13.58
N VAL A 258 20.26 4.50 -13.47
CA VAL A 258 20.25 3.04 -13.49
C VAL A 258 19.67 2.61 -14.83
N ARG A 259 20.47 1.98 -15.70
CA ARG A 259 19.94 1.30 -16.89
C ARG A 259 19.58 -0.11 -16.51
N ALA A 260 18.32 -0.49 -16.63
CA ALA A 260 17.83 -1.81 -16.23
C ALA A 260 17.17 -2.54 -17.40
N VAL A 261 17.37 -3.86 -17.49
CA VAL A 261 16.75 -4.69 -18.53
C VAL A 261 15.48 -5.35 -17.98
N PRO A 262 14.27 -4.93 -18.41
CA PRO A 262 13.02 -5.61 -18.06
C PRO A 262 12.89 -6.95 -18.79
N ILE A 263 11.87 -7.73 -18.44
CA ILE A 263 11.43 -8.95 -19.14
C ILE A 263 10.52 -8.58 -20.29
N LYS A 264 9.54 -7.71 -20.07
CA LYS A 264 8.63 -7.24 -21.12
C LYS A 264 9.32 -6.29 -22.09
N GLN A 265 8.84 -6.28 -23.32
CA GLN A 265 9.24 -5.29 -24.33
C GLN A 265 8.69 -3.91 -23.97
N GLY A 266 9.42 -2.86 -24.35
CA GLY A 266 9.05 -1.47 -24.13
C GLY A 266 10.08 -0.69 -23.32
N HIS A 267 9.74 0.57 -23.08
CA HIS A 267 10.62 1.57 -22.50
C HIS A 267 9.91 2.31 -21.37
N LYS A 268 10.56 2.48 -20.23
CA LYS A 268 9.99 3.19 -19.09
C LYS A 268 11.05 4.01 -18.38
N LEU A 269 10.68 5.21 -17.97
CA LEU A 269 11.45 6.00 -17.02
C LEU A 269 10.73 6.01 -15.68
N ARG A 270 11.48 5.73 -14.62
CA ARG A 270 11.03 5.83 -13.24
C ARG A 270 11.99 6.76 -12.51
N ILE A 271 11.49 7.93 -12.15
CA ILE A 271 12.25 8.96 -11.45
C ILE A 271 11.76 8.97 -10.00
N VAL A 272 12.70 8.81 -9.07
CA VAL A 272 12.41 8.53 -7.66
C VAL A 272 13.19 9.50 -6.77
N TRP A 273 12.52 10.07 -5.78
CA TRP A 273 13.13 10.89 -4.73
C TRP A 273 12.75 10.34 -3.36
N PRO A 274 13.71 10.12 -2.45
CA PRO A 274 13.36 9.94 -1.04
C PRO A 274 12.81 11.25 -0.50
N ILE A 275 11.67 11.16 0.18
CA ILE A 275 10.93 12.30 0.72
C ILE A 275 10.55 12.07 2.18
N THR A 276 10.09 13.14 2.83
CA THR A 276 9.35 13.04 4.08
C THR A 276 8.04 12.28 3.83
N PRO A 277 7.74 11.22 4.60
CA PRO A 277 6.52 10.43 4.42
C PRO A 277 5.24 11.24 4.49
N ASP A 278 4.29 10.99 3.58
CA ASP A 278 2.98 11.65 3.61
C ASP A 278 2.20 11.31 4.87
N ILE A 279 2.43 10.13 5.47
CA ILE A 279 1.76 9.72 6.70
C ILE A 279 2.01 10.65 7.89
N LEU A 280 3.12 11.40 7.92
CA LEU A 280 3.38 12.41 8.94
C LEU A 280 2.55 13.69 8.73
N HIS A 281 2.02 13.87 7.53
CA HIS A 281 1.32 15.05 7.05
C HIS A 281 0.04 14.71 6.26
N TYR A 282 -0.62 13.60 6.60
CA TYR A 282 -1.73 13.05 5.81
C TYR A 282 -2.96 13.97 5.77
N LYS A 283 -3.06 14.92 6.71
CA LYS A 283 -4.11 15.96 6.73
C LYS A 283 -3.80 17.11 5.78
N GLU A 284 -2.52 17.37 5.54
CA GLU A 284 -2.04 18.34 4.56
C GLU A 284 -1.92 17.74 3.15
N GLY A 285 -1.71 16.41 3.05
CA GLY A 285 -1.64 15.65 1.81
C GLY A 285 -0.63 16.17 0.78
N PRO A 286 0.64 16.47 1.15
CA PRO A 286 1.63 17.00 0.23
C PRO A 286 1.86 16.11 -1.00
N CYS A 287 1.94 14.79 -0.83
CA CYS A 287 2.14 13.88 -1.95
C CYS A 287 0.93 13.87 -2.88
N LYS A 288 -0.29 13.95 -2.34
CA LYS A 288 -1.52 14.04 -3.16
C LYS A 288 -1.55 15.32 -4.00
N TYR A 289 -1.17 16.44 -3.40
CA TYR A 289 -1.07 17.72 -4.10
C TYR A 289 -0.06 17.65 -5.25
N LEU A 290 1.13 17.09 -5.01
CA LEU A 290 2.17 16.92 -6.02
C LEU A 290 1.76 15.92 -7.11
N SER A 291 1.19 14.78 -6.74
CA SER A 291 0.66 13.78 -7.66
C SER A 291 -0.41 14.35 -8.57
N HIS A 292 -1.32 15.16 -8.04
CA HIS A 292 -2.36 15.82 -8.82
C HIS A 292 -1.78 16.74 -9.91
N LEU A 293 -0.71 17.48 -9.60
CA LEU A 293 -0.11 18.43 -10.54
C LEU A 293 0.84 17.78 -11.54
N ILE A 294 1.74 16.90 -11.07
CA ILE A 294 2.73 16.23 -11.92
C ILE A 294 2.05 15.18 -12.80
N GLY A 295 1.05 14.47 -12.26
CA GLY A 295 0.24 13.50 -12.98
C GLY A 295 -0.92 14.10 -13.77
N HIS A 296 -1.05 15.43 -13.85
CA HIS A 296 -2.14 16.07 -14.59
C HIS A 296 -2.05 15.76 -16.09
N GLU A 297 -3.19 15.55 -16.75
CA GLU A 297 -3.22 15.17 -18.19
C GLU A 297 -3.80 16.26 -19.12
N GLY A 298 -4.33 17.35 -18.56
CA GLY A 298 -4.90 18.45 -19.35
C GLY A 298 -3.84 19.34 -20.01
N GLU A 299 -4.30 20.26 -20.86
CA GLU A 299 -3.44 21.19 -21.60
C GLU A 299 -2.47 21.94 -20.68
N GLY A 300 -1.21 22.06 -21.12
CA GLY A 300 -0.12 22.68 -20.36
C GLY A 300 0.59 21.77 -19.37
N SER A 301 0.09 20.55 -19.14
CA SER A 301 0.76 19.58 -18.27
C SER A 301 1.98 18.95 -18.94
N LEU A 302 2.85 18.36 -18.11
CA LEU A 302 3.99 17.57 -18.59
C LEU A 302 3.54 16.43 -19.51
N PHE A 303 2.54 15.65 -19.10
CA PHE A 303 2.07 14.52 -19.91
C PHE A 303 1.47 14.97 -21.24
N TYR A 304 0.71 16.08 -21.26
CA TYR A 304 0.16 16.63 -22.49
C TYR A 304 1.26 16.96 -23.50
N VAL A 305 2.34 17.61 -23.06
CA VAL A 305 3.50 17.95 -23.91
C VAL A 305 4.21 16.68 -24.40
N LEU A 306 4.51 15.74 -23.52
CA LEU A 306 5.19 14.49 -23.90
C LEU A 306 4.37 13.66 -24.89
N LYS A 307 3.05 13.66 -24.73
CA LYS A 307 2.12 13.00 -25.67
C LYS A 307 2.07 13.73 -27.01
N TYR A 308 2.04 15.06 -27.02
CA TYR A 308 2.06 15.88 -28.23
C TYR A 308 3.33 15.67 -29.06
N LEU A 309 4.49 15.55 -28.39
CA LEU A 309 5.77 15.23 -29.03
C LEU A 309 5.88 13.75 -29.47
N GLY A 310 4.92 12.91 -29.10
CA GLY A 310 4.92 11.48 -29.40
C GLY A 310 5.94 10.69 -28.59
N TRP A 311 6.38 11.20 -27.44
CA TRP A 311 7.43 10.61 -26.59
C TRP A 311 6.91 9.71 -25.48
N ALA A 312 5.67 9.90 -25.02
CA ALA A 312 5.10 9.11 -23.93
C ALA A 312 3.66 8.66 -24.20
N THR A 313 3.29 7.51 -23.64
CA THR A 313 1.94 6.93 -23.71
C THR A 313 1.18 7.03 -22.39
N CYS A 314 1.89 7.11 -21.27
CA CYS A 314 1.33 7.19 -19.93
C CYS A 314 2.29 7.92 -18.99
N LEU A 315 1.74 8.71 -18.05
CA LEU A 315 2.49 9.31 -16.95
C LEU A 315 1.65 9.27 -15.68
N TYR A 316 2.25 8.83 -14.57
CA TYR A 316 1.65 8.97 -13.25
C TYR A 316 2.69 9.30 -12.20
N ALA A 317 2.23 9.95 -11.14
CA ALA A 317 3.06 10.32 -10.00
C ALA A 317 2.39 9.87 -8.70
N THR A 318 3.14 9.23 -7.81
CA THR A 318 2.61 8.73 -6.53
C THR A 318 3.72 8.59 -5.51
N GLU A 319 3.33 8.66 -4.24
CA GLU A 319 4.13 8.11 -3.16
C GLU A 319 4.25 6.57 -3.28
N SER A 320 5.37 5.99 -2.90
CA SER A 320 5.56 4.55 -2.76
C SER A 320 6.54 4.18 -1.64
N ASP A 321 6.45 2.92 -1.19
CA ASP A 321 7.34 2.32 -0.20
C ASP A 321 7.41 3.14 1.12
N GLY A 322 6.25 3.70 1.51
CA GLY A 322 6.12 4.56 2.67
C GLY A 322 6.16 3.80 3.98
N THR A 323 6.91 4.34 4.93
CA THR A 323 7.01 3.94 6.34
C THR A 323 6.79 5.17 7.22
N MET A 324 6.94 5.01 8.54
CA MET A 324 6.93 6.16 9.46
C MET A 324 8.19 7.04 9.35
N GLU A 325 9.28 6.52 8.77
CA GLU A 325 10.61 7.17 8.78
C GLU A 325 10.99 7.75 7.41
N PHE A 326 10.63 7.04 6.33
CA PHE A 326 10.91 7.46 4.96
C PHE A 326 9.82 7.00 3.99
N SER A 327 9.78 7.68 2.85
CA SER A 327 8.94 7.31 1.72
C SER A 327 9.62 7.77 0.43
N PHE A 328 9.13 7.31 -0.72
CA PHE A 328 9.61 7.78 -2.00
C PHE A 328 8.49 8.46 -2.79
N PHE A 329 8.78 9.60 -3.39
CA PHE A 329 7.94 10.16 -4.44
C PHE A 329 8.44 9.67 -5.79
N LYS A 330 7.54 9.14 -6.60
CA LYS A 330 7.89 8.47 -7.85
C LYS A 330 7.07 9.02 -9.00
N VAL A 331 7.75 9.38 -10.09
CA VAL A 331 7.15 9.72 -11.39
C VAL A 331 7.52 8.61 -12.36
N VAL A 332 6.51 7.99 -12.97
CA VAL A 332 6.70 6.94 -13.96
C VAL A 332 6.16 7.41 -15.30
N ILE A 333 6.96 7.26 -16.35
CA ILE A 333 6.64 7.63 -17.72
C ILE A 333 6.85 6.41 -18.61
N GLU A 334 5.79 5.96 -19.27
CA GLU A 334 5.90 4.93 -20.31
C GLU A 334 6.25 5.60 -21.64
N LEU A 335 7.36 5.17 -22.24
CA LEU A 335 7.96 5.82 -23.39
C LEU A 335 7.61 5.10 -24.69
N THR A 336 7.50 5.88 -25.77
CA THR A 336 7.58 5.34 -27.14
C THR A 336 9.03 5.08 -27.53
N ASP A 337 9.26 4.42 -28.66
CA ASP A 337 10.62 4.26 -29.23
C ASP A 337 11.28 5.62 -29.49
N ALA A 338 10.51 6.62 -29.96
CA ALA A 338 11.02 7.98 -30.11
C ALA A 338 11.35 8.61 -28.75
N GLY A 339 10.50 8.44 -27.73
CA GLY A 339 10.75 8.93 -26.39
C GLY A 339 12.00 8.30 -25.74
N HIS A 340 12.30 7.04 -26.05
CA HIS A 340 13.53 6.38 -25.61
C HIS A 340 14.79 7.14 -26.08
N GLU A 341 14.83 7.56 -27.35
CA GLU A 341 15.94 8.34 -27.90
C GLU A 341 16.02 9.78 -27.34
N HIS A 342 14.92 10.29 -26.78
CA HIS A 342 14.82 11.63 -26.19
C HIS A 342 14.81 11.63 -24.64
N MET A 343 15.38 10.59 -24.00
CA MET A 343 15.38 10.42 -22.54
C MET A 343 15.82 11.68 -21.78
N GLN A 344 16.91 12.32 -22.22
CA GLN A 344 17.45 13.52 -21.57
C GLN A 344 16.48 14.71 -21.66
N ASP A 345 15.86 14.91 -22.83
CA ASP A 345 14.88 15.98 -23.03
C ASP A 345 13.64 15.77 -22.16
N ILE A 346 13.19 14.52 -22.01
CA ILE A 346 12.04 14.17 -21.16
C ILE A 346 12.34 14.49 -19.69
N ILE A 347 13.53 14.14 -19.21
CA ILE A 347 13.96 14.48 -17.84
C ILE A 347 14.08 16.00 -17.68
N GLY A 348 14.64 16.70 -18.67
CA GLY A 348 14.70 18.15 -18.68
C GLY A 348 13.32 18.81 -18.62
N LEU A 349 12.32 18.31 -19.36
CA LEU A 349 10.94 18.78 -19.30
C LEU A 349 10.29 18.51 -17.93
N LEU A 350 10.55 17.35 -17.33
CA LEU A 350 10.08 17.03 -15.98
C LEU A 350 10.63 18.03 -14.94
N PHE A 351 11.93 18.30 -14.95
CA PHE A 351 12.53 19.27 -14.03
C PHE A 351 12.11 20.71 -14.36
N LYS A 352 11.90 21.09 -15.62
CA LYS A 352 11.26 22.37 -15.99
C LYS A 352 9.88 22.51 -15.34
N TYR A 353 9.07 21.46 -15.37
CA TYR A 353 7.75 21.47 -14.74
C TYR A 353 7.86 21.54 -13.21
N ILE A 354 8.77 20.80 -12.59
CA ILE A 354 9.01 20.87 -11.14
C ILE A 354 9.46 22.29 -10.72
N HIS A 355 10.39 22.89 -11.46
CA HIS A 355 10.82 24.27 -11.22
C HIS A 355 9.67 25.28 -11.36
N LEU A 356 8.78 25.09 -12.36
CA LEU A 356 7.58 25.90 -12.50
C LEU A 356 6.67 25.78 -11.25
N LEU A 357 6.47 24.57 -10.72
CA LEU A 357 5.68 24.36 -9.49
C LEU A 357 6.33 25.04 -8.28
N GLN A 358 7.65 24.87 -8.10
CA GLN A 358 8.40 25.47 -6.99
C GLN A 358 8.39 27.01 -7.05
N GLN A 359 8.48 27.60 -8.24
CA GLN A 359 8.44 29.05 -8.45
C GLN A 359 7.03 29.63 -8.27
N SER A 360 6.01 28.94 -8.77
CA SER A 360 4.61 29.37 -8.63
C SER A 360 4.13 29.25 -7.17
N GLY A 361 4.67 28.29 -6.44
CA GLY A 361 4.31 28.00 -5.06
C GLY A 361 3.02 27.20 -4.93
N VAL A 362 2.55 27.08 -3.70
CA VAL A 362 1.38 26.25 -3.36
C VAL A 362 0.12 27.10 -3.37
N HIS A 363 -0.81 26.80 -4.27
CA HIS A 363 -2.03 27.57 -4.45
C HIS A 363 -3.19 26.95 -3.66
N LYS A 364 -3.87 27.80 -2.86
CA LYS A 364 -5.04 27.37 -2.07
C LYS A 364 -6.17 26.81 -2.93
N TRP A 365 -6.43 27.40 -4.10
CA TRP A 365 -7.54 26.96 -4.95
C TRP A 365 -7.35 25.53 -5.49
N ILE A 366 -6.11 25.12 -5.78
CA ILE A 366 -5.78 23.75 -6.21
C ILE A 366 -6.03 22.78 -5.06
N PHE A 367 -5.62 23.16 -3.85
CA PHE A 367 -5.88 22.38 -2.66
C PHE A 367 -7.38 22.23 -2.39
N ASP A 368 -8.14 23.32 -2.52
CA ASP A 368 -9.59 23.31 -2.30
C ASP A 368 -10.32 22.43 -3.34
N GLU A 369 -9.88 22.45 -4.60
CA GLU A 369 -10.40 21.55 -5.65
C GLU A 369 -10.09 20.08 -5.33
N LEU A 370 -8.85 19.77 -4.94
CA LEU A 370 -8.44 18.43 -4.54
C LEU A 370 -9.25 17.94 -3.34
N ALA A 371 -9.40 18.78 -2.31
CA ALA A 371 -10.18 18.48 -1.12
C ALA A 371 -11.66 18.21 -1.48
N ALA A 372 -12.28 19.03 -2.34
CA ALA A 372 -13.66 18.84 -2.78
C ALA A 372 -13.87 17.52 -3.55
N VAL A 373 -12.93 17.14 -4.42
CA VAL A 373 -12.95 15.84 -5.10
C VAL A 373 -12.84 14.70 -4.08
N CYS A 374 -11.89 14.79 -3.15
CA CYS A 374 -11.70 13.80 -2.10
C CYS A 374 -12.91 13.67 -1.17
N GLU A 375 -13.54 14.78 -0.76
CA GLU A 375 -14.77 14.79 0.05
C GLU A 375 -15.91 14.08 -0.67
N THR A 376 -16.07 14.34 -1.96
CA THR A 376 -17.08 13.67 -2.80
C THR A 376 -16.84 12.17 -2.83
N VAL A 377 -15.60 11.74 -3.11
CA VAL A 377 -15.23 10.32 -3.15
C VAL A 377 -15.48 9.65 -1.80
N PHE A 378 -15.08 10.27 -0.69
CA PHE A 378 -15.24 9.66 0.64
C PHE A 378 -16.71 9.56 1.08
N HIS A 379 -17.50 10.62 0.89
CA HIS A 379 -18.87 10.64 1.42
C HIS A 379 -19.87 9.86 0.56
N TYR A 380 -19.57 9.70 -0.74
CA TYR A 380 -20.46 9.06 -1.72
C TYR A 380 -19.87 7.77 -2.31
N GLN A 381 -18.86 7.19 -1.66
CA GLN A 381 -18.32 5.89 -2.04
C GLN A 381 -19.39 4.80 -1.98
N ASP A 382 -19.28 3.85 -2.91
CA ASP A 382 -20.06 2.63 -2.87
C ASP A 382 -19.68 1.77 -1.65
N LYS A 383 -20.63 0.93 -1.21
CA LYS A 383 -20.37 -0.05 -0.15
C LYS A 383 -19.28 -1.02 -0.60
N THR A 384 -18.12 -0.93 0.04
CA THR A 384 -16.98 -1.83 -0.19
C THR A 384 -17.30 -3.26 0.30
N PRO A 385 -16.84 -4.31 -0.39
CA PRO A 385 -16.92 -5.67 0.14
C PRO A 385 -16.34 -5.80 1.56
N ALA A 386 -16.97 -6.60 2.41
CA ALA A 386 -16.61 -6.70 3.83
C ALA A 386 -15.14 -7.03 4.06
N ILE A 387 -14.58 -7.97 3.30
CA ILE A 387 -13.17 -8.37 3.39
C ILE A 387 -12.19 -7.22 3.07
N ASP A 388 -12.41 -6.49 1.98
CA ASP A 388 -11.53 -5.39 1.57
C ASP A 388 -11.63 -4.24 2.59
N TYR A 389 -12.84 -4.07 3.17
CA TYR A 389 -13.09 -3.09 4.21
C TYR A 389 -12.32 -3.40 5.50
N VAL A 390 -12.41 -4.62 6.04
CA VAL A 390 -11.68 -4.97 7.28
C VAL A 390 -10.17 -4.91 7.11
N VAL A 391 -9.65 -5.31 5.95
CA VAL A 391 -8.20 -5.22 5.63
C VAL A 391 -7.74 -3.78 5.65
N LYS A 392 -8.43 -2.89 4.91
CA LYS A 392 -8.12 -1.46 4.88
C LYS A 392 -8.13 -0.86 6.28
N LEU A 393 -9.16 -1.17 7.08
CA LEU A 393 -9.29 -0.62 8.42
C LEU A 393 -8.22 -1.14 9.38
N ALA A 394 -7.89 -2.43 9.34
CA ALA A 394 -6.87 -3.00 10.21
C ALA A 394 -5.47 -2.44 9.89
N SER A 395 -5.16 -2.22 8.61
CA SER A 395 -3.95 -1.52 8.20
C SER A 395 -3.98 -0.03 8.60
N ASN A 396 -5.12 0.64 8.49
CA ASN A 396 -5.27 2.03 8.93
C ASN A 396 -5.08 2.20 10.44
N MET A 397 -5.55 1.24 11.25
CA MET A 397 -5.40 1.28 12.71
C MET A 397 -3.93 1.33 13.15
N HIS A 398 -3.03 0.73 12.36
CA HIS A 398 -1.60 0.75 12.63
C HIS A 398 -0.95 2.14 12.47
N VAL A 399 -1.52 3.00 11.63
CA VAL A 399 -0.85 4.24 11.18
C VAL A 399 -1.63 5.52 11.46
N TYR A 400 -2.95 5.44 11.64
CA TYR A 400 -3.82 6.60 11.89
C TYR A 400 -4.39 6.58 13.31
N PRO A 401 -4.68 7.77 13.89
CA PRO A 401 -5.40 7.84 15.17
C PRO A 401 -6.85 7.34 15.02
N PRO A 402 -7.52 6.91 16.12
CA PRO A 402 -8.84 6.28 16.05
C PRO A 402 -9.92 7.08 15.33
N LYS A 403 -9.92 8.40 15.50
CA LYS A 403 -10.84 9.31 14.81
C LYS A 403 -10.80 9.15 13.29
N ASP A 404 -9.62 8.83 12.75
CA ASP A 404 -9.31 8.88 11.33
C ASP A 404 -9.19 7.46 10.71
N TRP A 405 -9.55 6.38 11.41
CA TRP A 405 -9.40 5.01 10.90
C TRP A 405 -10.18 4.73 9.60
N LEU A 406 -11.41 5.27 9.44
CA LEU A 406 -12.18 5.02 8.21
C LEU A 406 -11.72 5.90 7.03
N VAL A 407 -11.27 7.12 7.33
CA VAL A 407 -10.86 8.10 6.33
C VAL A 407 -9.41 7.89 5.89
N GLY A 408 -8.50 7.61 6.82
CA GLY A 408 -7.06 7.60 6.60
C GLY A 408 -6.57 8.87 5.91
N SER A 409 -5.71 8.74 4.90
CA SER A 409 -5.27 9.85 4.05
C SER A 409 -6.27 10.26 2.96
N SER A 410 -7.51 9.74 2.96
CA SER A 410 -8.47 9.99 1.86
C SER A 410 -8.89 11.46 1.75
N LEU A 411 -8.87 12.22 2.86
CA LEU A 411 -9.32 13.61 2.93
C LEU A 411 -8.20 14.54 3.41
N PRO A 412 -7.48 15.24 2.51
CA PRO A 412 -6.69 16.39 2.92
C PRO A 412 -7.64 17.48 3.42
N CYS A 413 -7.47 17.91 4.67
CA CYS A 413 -8.37 18.84 5.35
C CYS A 413 -7.66 20.06 5.95
N ASN A 414 -6.32 20.06 6.00
CA ASN A 414 -5.52 21.16 6.54
C ASN A 414 -4.66 21.78 5.44
N TYR A 415 -5.03 22.97 4.97
CA TYR A 415 -4.20 23.70 4.01
C TYR A 415 -2.95 24.27 4.69
N SER A 416 -1.80 23.65 4.44
CA SER A 416 -0.49 24.13 4.91
C SER A 416 0.48 24.28 3.74
N PRO A 417 0.61 25.48 3.16
CA PRO A 417 1.49 25.70 2.01
C PRO A 417 2.96 25.43 2.34
N ASN A 418 3.36 25.63 3.60
CA ASN A 418 4.74 25.38 4.04
C ASN A 418 5.07 23.88 4.02
N VAL A 419 4.18 23.02 4.53
CA VAL A 419 4.40 21.56 4.56
C VAL A 419 4.47 21.01 3.14
N ILE A 420 3.54 21.43 2.27
CA ILE A 420 3.52 21.03 0.86
C ILE A 420 4.79 21.50 0.15
N LYS A 421 5.23 22.73 0.42
CA LYS A 421 6.47 23.28 -0.16
C LYS A 421 7.71 22.52 0.29
N VAL A 422 7.83 22.14 1.56
CA VAL A 422 8.98 21.37 2.07
C VAL A 422 9.15 20.06 1.31
N VAL A 423 8.06 19.32 1.07
CA VAL A 423 8.11 18.08 0.27
C VAL A 423 8.40 18.41 -1.20
N MET A 424 7.77 19.44 -1.77
CA MET A 424 8.03 19.89 -3.15
C MET A 424 9.50 20.24 -3.41
N ASP A 425 10.18 20.84 -2.43
CA ASP A 425 11.59 21.24 -2.52
C ASP A 425 12.55 20.03 -2.42
N GLN A 426 12.08 18.86 -1.94
CA GLN A 426 12.85 17.60 -1.93
C GLN A 426 12.95 16.96 -3.32
N LEU A 427 12.06 17.32 -4.26
CA LEU A 427 12.08 16.88 -5.66
C LEU A 427 13.17 17.65 -6.42
N SER A 428 14.43 17.44 -6.04
CA SER A 428 15.57 18.18 -6.56
C SER A 428 16.50 17.31 -7.42
N PRO A 429 17.31 17.91 -8.31
CA PRO A 429 18.35 17.20 -9.06
C PRO A 429 19.42 16.54 -8.17
N ASN A 430 19.58 17.00 -6.92
CA ASN A 430 20.59 16.47 -6.00
C ASN A 430 20.10 15.26 -5.20
N ASN A 431 18.79 15.00 -5.22
CA ASN A 431 18.16 13.93 -4.43
C ASN A 431 17.50 12.86 -5.34
N VAL A 432 17.83 12.85 -6.63
CA VAL A 432 17.12 12.02 -7.61
C VAL A 432 17.82 10.67 -7.86
N ARG A 433 17.01 9.65 -8.12
CA ARG A 433 17.40 8.35 -8.67
C ARG A 433 16.58 8.11 -9.92
N ILE A 434 17.24 7.87 -11.06
CA ILE A 434 16.57 7.67 -12.35
C ILE A 434 16.77 6.23 -12.78
N PHE A 435 15.68 5.49 -12.98
CA PHE A 435 15.69 4.15 -13.54
C PHE A 435 15.19 4.22 -14.97
N TRP A 436 16.05 3.87 -15.91
CA TRP A 436 15.77 3.78 -17.33
C TRP A 436 15.66 2.32 -17.72
N GLU A 437 14.43 1.86 -17.84
CA GLU A 437 14.06 0.47 -18.09
C GLU A 437 13.89 0.29 -19.61
N SER A 438 14.71 -0.56 -20.23
CA SER A 438 14.61 -0.85 -21.68
C SER A 438 15.24 -2.19 -22.04
N LYS A 439 14.56 -2.94 -22.90
CA LYS A 439 15.13 -4.15 -23.52
C LYS A 439 16.35 -3.86 -24.39
N ASN A 440 16.51 -2.64 -24.90
CA ASN A 440 17.64 -2.27 -25.75
C ASN A 440 18.99 -2.33 -25.00
N PHE A 441 19.00 -2.36 -23.67
CA PHE A 441 20.21 -2.47 -22.87
C PHE A 441 20.70 -3.91 -22.69
N GLU A 442 20.02 -4.90 -23.25
CA GLU A 442 20.46 -6.30 -23.20
C GLU A 442 21.87 -6.45 -23.81
N GLY A 443 22.78 -7.06 -23.03
CA GLY A 443 24.20 -7.17 -23.40
C GLY A 443 25.04 -5.91 -23.18
N GLN A 444 24.46 -4.82 -22.67
CA GLN A 444 25.16 -3.54 -22.41
C GLN A 444 25.28 -3.21 -20.91
N THR A 445 24.75 -4.08 -20.03
CA THR A 445 24.78 -3.96 -18.57
C THR A 445 25.87 -4.83 -17.95
N ASP A 446 26.43 -4.43 -16.83
CA ASP A 446 27.60 -5.06 -16.19
C ASP A 446 27.33 -5.63 -14.78
N MET A 447 26.18 -5.33 -14.18
CA MET A 447 25.76 -5.84 -12.86
C MET A 447 24.51 -6.70 -12.95
N VAL A 448 24.30 -7.52 -11.92
CA VAL A 448 23.14 -8.41 -11.78
C VAL A 448 22.64 -8.36 -10.35
N GLU A 449 21.36 -8.03 -10.18
CA GLU A 449 20.67 -8.08 -8.89
C GLU A 449 20.49 -9.54 -8.47
N PRO A 450 20.88 -9.94 -7.24
CA PRO A 450 21.09 -11.33 -6.88
C PRO A 450 19.82 -12.18 -6.76
N TRP A 451 18.65 -11.60 -6.46
CA TRP A 451 17.44 -12.36 -6.13
C TRP A 451 16.58 -12.66 -7.36
N TYR A 452 16.42 -11.67 -8.24
CA TYR A 452 15.62 -11.79 -9.45
C TYR A 452 16.47 -11.92 -10.71
N GLY A 453 17.79 -11.71 -10.64
CA GLY A 453 18.65 -11.75 -11.82
C GLY A 453 18.39 -10.58 -12.76
N THR A 454 18.04 -9.40 -12.23
CA THR A 454 17.87 -8.19 -13.03
C THR A 454 19.23 -7.67 -13.45
N THR A 455 19.50 -7.63 -14.75
CA THR A 455 20.75 -7.07 -15.27
C THR A 455 20.62 -5.55 -15.37
N TYR A 456 21.63 -4.84 -14.87
CA TYR A 456 21.61 -3.38 -14.82
C TYR A 456 23.03 -2.78 -14.86
N SER A 457 23.13 -1.48 -15.10
CA SER A 457 24.34 -0.70 -14.88
C SER A 457 23.98 0.61 -14.16
N ILE A 458 24.92 1.15 -13.39
CA ILE A 458 24.75 2.41 -12.65
C ILE A 458 25.78 3.42 -13.13
N GLU A 459 25.30 4.62 -13.42
CA GLU A 459 26.13 5.78 -13.70
C GLU A 459 25.85 6.87 -12.68
N ARG A 460 26.91 7.54 -12.23
CA ARG A 460 26.79 8.77 -11.45
C ARG A 460 26.37 9.90 -12.39
N ILE A 461 25.34 10.61 -12.00
CA ILE A 461 24.94 11.87 -12.63
C ILE A 461 25.17 13.00 -11.64
N THR A 462 25.18 14.24 -12.13
CA THR A 462 25.35 15.42 -11.29
C THR A 462 24.14 16.33 -11.46
N GLY A 463 23.84 17.13 -10.44
CA GLY A 463 22.81 18.16 -10.55
C GLY A 463 23.07 19.11 -11.72
N SER A 464 24.33 19.46 -11.98
CA SER A 464 24.71 20.27 -13.14
C SER A 464 24.38 19.63 -14.48
N LEU A 465 24.56 18.31 -14.62
CA LEU A 465 24.19 17.60 -15.84
C LEU A 465 22.68 17.61 -16.08
N ILE A 466 21.89 17.48 -15.01
CA ILE A 466 20.42 17.59 -15.09
C ILE A 466 20.02 19.02 -15.48
N GLU A 467 20.69 20.04 -14.95
CA GLU A 467 20.46 21.43 -15.38
C GLU A 467 20.83 21.66 -16.86
N GLU A 468 21.85 20.99 -17.38
CA GLU A 468 22.14 21.00 -18.82
C GLU A 468 20.98 20.39 -19.63
N TRP A 469 20.39 19.29 -19.16
CA TRP A 469 19.19 18.70 -19.79
C TRP A 469 17.97 19.61 -19.71
N VAL A 470 17.78 20.33 -18.61
CA VAL A 470 16.73 21.34 -18.45
C VAL A 470 16.90 22.44 -19.49
N LEU A 471 18.13 22.94 -19.69
CA LEU A 471 18.44 23.99 -20.67
C LEU A 471 18.30 23.50 -22.12
N SER A 472 18.66 22.25 -22.42
CA SER A 472 18.57 21.68 -23.77
C SER A 472 17.15 21.26 -24.17
N ALA A 473 16.32 20.90 -23.19
CA ALA A 473 14.97 20.42 -23.43
C ALA A 473 14.14 21.43 -24.25
N PRO A 474 13.15 20.97 -25.05
CA PRO A 474 12.27 21.84 -25.82
C PRO A 474 11.63 22.96 -24.97
N ASN A 475 11.42 24.12 -25.60
CA ASN A 475 10.73 25.25 -25.00
C ASN A 475 9.23 25.16 -25.28
N GLU A 476 8.57 24.27 -24.55
CA GLU A 476 7.13 24.05 -24.62
C GLU A 476 6.38 24.88 -23.58
N LYS A 477 5.11 25.18 -23.85
CA LYS A 477 4.27 26.00 -22.95
C LYS A 477 3.73 25.16 -21.79
N LEU A 478 4.61 24.85 -20.84
CA LEU A 478 4.20 24.28 -19.55
C LEU A 478 3.53 25.36 -18.68
N HIS A 479 2.38 25.04 -18.10
CA HIS A 479 1.68 25.93 -17.16
C HIS A 479 0.86 25.11 -16.14
N LEU A 480 0.44 25.77 -15.06
CA LEU A 480 -0.49 25.18 -14.09
C LEU A 480 -1.84 24.85 -14.74
N PRO A 481 -2.58 23.85 -14.22
CA PRO A 481 -3.92 23.56 -14.70
C PRO A 481 -4.85 24.78 -14.54
N ALA A 482 -5.89 24.83 -15.37
CA ALA A 482 -7.02 25.72 -15.16
C ALA A 482 -7.98 25.14 -14.10
N HIS A 483 -8.84 25.98 -13.55
CA HIS A 483 -9.90 25.55 -12.64
C HIS A 483 -10.75 24.43 -13.22
N ASN A 484 -11.00 23.38 -12.44
CA ASN A 484 -11.84 22.27 -12.85
C ASN A 484 -13.34 22.61 -12.72
N ILE A 485 -13.98 22.92 -13.85
CA ILE A 485 -15.41 23.24 -13.93
C ILE A 485 -16.35 22.04 -13.75
N PHE A 486 -15.81 20.82 -13.65
CA PHE A 486 -16.59 19.58 -13.55
C PHE A 486 -16.72 19.04 -12.11
N ILE A 487 -16.18 19.74 -11.11
CA ILE A 487 -16.36 19.34 -9.71
C ILE A 487 -17.83 19.54 -9.32
N PRO A 488 -18.52 18.49 -8.84
CA PRO A 488 -19.95 18.59 -8.52
C PRO A 488 -20.17 19.50 -7.31
N THR A 489 -21.17 20.38 -7.41
CA THR A 489 -21.55 21.33 -6.34
C THR A 489 -22.88 21.00 -5.69
N ASP A 490 -23.76 20.28 -6.37
CA ASP A 490 -25.03 19.79 -5.85
C ASP A 490 -25.05 18.26 -5.91
N LEU A 491 -25.07 17.64 -4.73
CA LEU A 491 -25.15 16.19 -4.53
C LEU A 491 -26.43 15.82 -3.76
N SER A 492 -27.44 16.69 -3.78
CA SER A 492 -28.73 16.43 -3.15
C SER A 492 -29.50 15.34 -3.91
N LEU A 493 -30.10 14.42 -3.15
CA LEU A 493 -30.94 13.37 -3.73
C LEU A 493 -32.31 13.96 -4.11
N LYS A 494 -32.72 13.77 -5.37
CA LYS A 494 -34.07 14.11 -5.81
C LYS A 494 -35.07 13.17 -5.14
N ASN A 495 -36.14 13.71 -4.59
CA ASN A 495 -37.22 12.91 -4.02
C ASN A 495 -37.93 12.13 -5.13
N ALA A 496 -38.06 10.81 -4.96
CA ALA A 496 -38.73 9.91 -5.91
C ALA A 496 -40.28 10.11 -6.00
N ARG A 497 -40.82 11.24 -5.54
CA ARG A 497 -42.26 11.54 -5.54
C ARG A 497 -42.71 12.52 -6.62
N GLU A 498 -41.80 12.98 -7.49
CA GLU A 498 -42.18 13.77 -8.65
C GLU A 498 -41.98 12.93 -9.92
N GLU A 499 -43.10 12.71 -10.62
CA GLU A 499 -43.26 12.01 -11.91
C GLU A 499 -43.48 10.49 -11.92
N VAL A 500 -44.58 10.05 -11.30
CA VAL A 500 -45.43 9.04 -11.96
C VAL A 500 -46.45 9.79 -12.80
N TRP A 501 -46.07 10.20 -14.02
CA TRP A 501 -47.07 10.58 -15.00
C TRP A 501 -47.93 9.35 -15.30
N CYS A 502 -49.18 9.44 -14.86
CA CYS A 502 -50.21 8.44 -15.08
C CYS A 502 -50.36 8.20 -16.60
N LEU A 503 -49.93 7.04 -17.10
CA LEU A 503 -50.28 6.53 -18.42
C LEU A 503 -51.77 6.12 -18.42
N SER A 504 -52.67 7.09 -18.28
CA SER A 504 -54.12 6.85 -18.27
C SER A 504 -54.93 7.83 -19.13
N GLU A 505 -54.34 8.39 -20.19
CA GLU A 505 -55.11 9.04 -21.26
C GLU A 505 -54.51 8.75 -22.65
N PHE A 506 -54.68 7.51 -23.11
CA PHE A 506 -54.81 7.22 -24.55
C PHE A 506 -56.17 6.55 -24.75
N ARG A 507 -57.23 7.36 -24.70
CA ARG A 507 -58.57 6.97 -25.19
C ARG A 507 -58.78 7.57 -26.57
N TYR A 508 -58.88 6.67 -27.55
CA TYR A 508 -59.72 6.73 -28.75
C TYR A 508 -59.79 8.06 -29.52
N LEU A 509 -59.12 8.10 -30.68
CA LEU A 509 -59.56 8.85 -31.86
C LEU A 509 -59.03 8.16 -33.12
N TYR A 510 -59.74 7.11 -33.55
CA TYR A 510 -59.76 6.63 -34.93
C TYR A 510 -61.21 6.30 -35.26
N LEU A 511 -61.94 7.29 -35.78
CA LEU A 511 -63.18 7.16 -36.55
C LEU A 511 -63.47 8.54 -37.19
N ALA A 512 -63.03 8.71 -38.43
CA ALA A 512 -63.67 9.46 -39.52
C ALA A 512 -62.83 9.31 -40.79
#